data_AF-A0A2Z6ET17-F1
#
_entry.id   AF-A0A2Z6ET17-F1
#
_cell.length_a   1.000
_cell.length_b   1.000
_cell.length_c   1.000
_cell.angle_alpha   90.00
_cell.angle_beta   90.00
_cell.angle_gamma   90.00
#
_symmetry.space_group_name_H-M   'P 1'
#
loop_
_entity.id
_entity.type
_entity.pdbx_description
1 polymer ?
#
loop_
_entity_poly.entity_id
_entity_poly.type
_entity_poly.pdbx_seq_one_letter_code
_entity_poly.pdbx_strand_id
1 'polypeptide(L)'
;MLNSWLATPLRLLCIAATAFSLGVGCAGSFYYKPRIQKERSALVHYKAQLAIAHAQLIKAQAKVVIQTEIQYRERIKIVKEKGDTIIKEVPIYVTQADNNHFGVNVGFVRHYNAAFSGEPAGPTAGFDRRPASVSIAEIAETNTFNASVCWQWREQALGLKTFYRQLQQAQQAQQAQQSHHSEGTAFHFGQLNYPD
;
A
#
# COMPACT_ATOMS: atom_id res chain seq x y z
N MET A 1 30.02 -31.10 79.85
CA MET A 1 28.58 -31.15 79.49
C MET A 1 27.89 -29.81 79.79
N LEU A 2 28.41 -28.71 79.25
CA LEU A 2 27.77 -27.39 79.28
C LEU A 2 27.79 -26.90 77.83
N ASN A 3 26.65 -26.93 77.14
CA ASN A 3 26.42 -26.25 75.84
C ASN A 3 24.93 -26.28 75.42
N SER A 4 24.05 -26.98 76.15
CA SER A 4 22.67 -27.23 75.70
C SER A 4 21.63 -26.17 76.10
N TRP A 5 21.90 -25.31 77.10
CA TRP A 5 20.91 -24.36 77.64
C TRP A 5 20.83 -23.02 76.90
N LEU A 6 21.89 -22.59 76.22
CA LEU A 6 21.88 -21.40 75.34
C LEU A 6 21.52 -21.75 73.88
N ALA A 7 21.76 -23.00 73.46
CA ALA A 7 21.52 -23.44 72.10
C ALA A 7 20.02 -23.64 71.77
N THR A 8 19.20 -24.00 72.76
CA THR A 8 17.75 -24.20 72.60
C THR A 8 16.96 -22.93 72.31
N PRO A 9 17.09 -21.81 73.05
CA PRO A 9 16.38 -20.58 72.72
C PRO A 9 16.86 -19.97 71.40
N LEU A 10 18.15 -20.08 71.07
CA LEU A 10 18.70 -19.62 69.79
C LEU A 10 18.13 -20.42 68.60
N ARG A 11 17.98 -21.75 68.74
CA ARG A 11 17.35 -22.59 67.72
C ARG A 11 15.87 -22.26 67.52
N LEU A 12 15.12 -22.03 68.60
CA LEU A 12 13.72 -21.62 68.52
C LEU A 12 13.56 -20.26 67.83
N LEU A 13 14.45 -19.31 68.11
CA LEU A 13 14.46 -17.99 67.46
C LEU A 13 14.77 -18.10 65.96
N CYS A 14 15.73 -18.95 65.56
CA CYS A 14 16.01 -19.22 64.15
C CYS A 14 14.81 -19.88 63.43
N ILE A 15 14.12 -20.83 64.08
CA ILE A 15 12.93 -21.49 63.50
C ILE A 15 11.77 -20.50 63.36
N ALA A 16 11.57 -19.60 64.34
CA ALA A 16 10.55 -18.57 64.26
C ALA A 16 10.85 -17.55 63.15
N ALA A 17 12.12 -17.14 62.99
CA ALA A 17 12.54 -16.22 61.95
C ALA A 17 12.39 -16.81 60.53
N THR A 18 12.68 -18.10 60.34
CA THR A 18 12.45 -18.78 59.04
C THR A 18 10.97 -18.97 58.75
N ALA A 19 10.16 -19.33 59.75
CA ALA A 19 8.71 -19.43 59.59
C ALA A 19 8.06 -18.08 59.24
N PHE A 20 8.51 -16.99 59.87
CA PHE A 20 8.03 -15.63 59.57
C PHE A 20 8.40 -15.18 58.16
N SER A 21 9.66 -15.39 57.74
CA SER A 21 10.11 -15.03 56.39
C SER A 21 9.42 -15.83 55.29
N LEU A 22 9.15 -17.12 55.51
CA LEU A 22 8.31 -17.95 54.62
C LEU A 22 6.85 -17.45 54.59
N GLY A 23 6.28 -17.09 55.74
CA GLY A 23 4.92 -16.55 55.84
C GLY A 23 4.74 -15.25 55.04
N VAL A 24 5.68 -14.31 55.17
CA VAL A 24 5.69 -13.04 54.42
C VAL A 24 5.84 -13.29 52.91
N GLY A 25 6.75 -14.19 52.52
CA GLY A 25 6.93 -14.57 51.11
C GLY A 25 5.69 -15.22 50.49
N CYS A 26 5.03 -16.13 51.21
CA CYS A 26 3.79 -16.77 50.78
C CYS A 26 2.62 -15.78 50.71
N ALA A 27 2.44 -14.92 51.73
CA ALA A 27 1.39 -13.91 51.74
C ALA A 27 1.54 -12.92 50.57
N GLY A 28 2.77 -12.46 50.30
CA GLY A 28 3.06 -11.65 49.12
C GLY A 28 2.75 -12.39 47.81
N SER A 29 3.14 -13.66 47.71
CA SER A 29 2.83 -14.50 46.55
C SER A 29 1.32 -14.58 46.26
N PHE A 30 0.50 -14.81 47.28
CA PHE A 30 -0.96 -14.90 47.14
C PHE A 30 -1.62 -13.57 46.78
N TYR A 31 -1.11 -12.44 47.29
CA TYR A 31 -1.65 -11.12 46.97
C TYR A 31 -1.23 -10.61 45.58
N TYR A 32 0.05 -10.75 45.21
CA TYR A 32 0.57 -10.14 43.98
C TYR A 32 0.39 -11.01 42.72
N LYS A 33 0.41 -12.35 42.83
CA LYS A 33 0.22 -13.25 41.67
C LYS A 33 -1.07 -12.98 40.88
N PRO A 34 -2.27 -12.89 41.48
CA PRO A 34 -3.49 -12.65 40.72
C PRO A 34 -3.50 -11.28 40.04
N ARG A 35 -2.91 -10.25 40.67
CA ARG A 35 -2.78 -8.91 40.08
C ARG A 35 -1.85 -8.92 38.86
N ILE A 36 -0.67 -9.52 38.99
CA ILE A 36 0.28 -9.68 37.88
C ILE A 36 -0.32 -10.52 36.75
N GLN A 37 -1.07 -11.57 37.09
CA GLN A 37 -1.74 -12.41 36.10
C GLN A 37 -2.85 -11.66 35.35
N LYS A 38 -3.64 -10.82 36.03
CA LYS A 38 -4.66 -9.96 35.43
C LYS A 38 -4.06 -8.95 34.45
N GLU A 39 -2.96 -8.29 34.84
CA GLU A 39 -2.26 -7.36 33.96
C GLU A 39 -1.64 -8.07 32.75
N ARG A 40 -1.02 -9.24 32.97
CA ARG A 40 -0.47 -10.07 31.89
C ARG A 40 -1.54 -10.52 30.90
N SER A 41 -2.70 -10.98 31.37
CA SER A 41 -3.79 -11.40 30.48
C SER A 41 -4.35 -10.21 29.70
N ALA A 42 -4.52 -9.03 30.32
CA ALA A 42 -4.93 -7.81 29.64
C ALA A 42 -3.94 -7.42 28.52
N LEU A 43 -2.63 -7.49 28.80
CA LEU A 43 -1.60 -7.23 27.79
C LEU A 43 -1.62 -8.24 26.63
N VAL A 44 -1.85 -9.52 26.92
CA VAL A 44 -1.97 -10.56 25.89
C VAL A 44 -3.20 -10.32 25.02
N HIS A 45 -4.36 -10.02 25.62
CA HIS A 45 -5.57 -9.69 24.87
C HIS A 45 -5.40 -8.45 24.00
N TYR A 46 -4.75 -7.40 24.53
CA TYR A 46 -4.44 -6.19 23.77
C TYR A 46 -3.53 -6.47 22.57
N LYS A 47 -2.44 -7.23 22.77
CA LYS A 47 -1.55 -7.64 21.67
C LYS A 47 -2.28 -8.48 20.62
N ALA A 48 -3.17 -9.38 21.04
CA ALA A 48 -3.99 -10.17 20.12
C ALA A 48 -4.94 -9.29 19.30
N GLN A 49 -5.59 -8.30 19.93
CA GLN A 49 -6.45 -7.33 19.23
C GLN A 49 -5.67 -6.51 18.20
N LEU A 50 -4.46 -6.05 18.55
CA LEU A 50 -3.58 -5.36 17.59
C LEU A 50 -3.20 -6.24 16.39
N ALA A 51 -2.86 -7.51 16.64
CA ALA A 51 -2.53 -8.44 15.57
C ALA A 51 -3.71 -8.69 14.63
N ILE A 52 -4.92 -8.83 15.17
CA ILE A 52 -6.16 -8.99 14.37
C ILE A 52 -6.41 -7.74 13.54
N ALA A 53 -6.35 -6.54 14.14
CA ALA A 53 -6.55 -5.28 13.43
C ALA A 53 -5.51 -5.11 12.31
N HIS A 54 -4.25 -5.45 12.57
CA HIS A 54 -3.19 -5.38 11.55
C HIS A 54 -3.43 -6.38 10.40
N ALA A 55 -3.85 -7.61 10.70
CA ALA A 55 -4.19 -8.59 9.67
C ALA A 55 -5.40 -8.13 8.83
N GLN A 56 -6.40 -7.50 9.44
CA GLN A 56 -7.54 -6.90 8.74
C GLN A 56 -7.10 -5.77 7.80
N LEU A 57 -6.16 -4.92 8.21
CA LEU A 57 -5.59 -3.87 7.35
C LEU A 57 -4.96 -4.46 6.09
N ILE A 58 -4.04 -5.42 6.29
CA ILE A 58 -3.30 -6.05 5.20
C ILE A 58 -4.28 -6.67 4.21
N LYS A 59 -5.31 -7.36 4.72
CA LYS A 59 -6.36 -7.94 3.89
C LYS A 59 -7.15 -6.90 3.11
N ALA A 60 -7.53 -5.78 3.76
CA ALA A 60 -8.24 -4.69 3.10
C ALA A 60 -7.39 -4.03 2.02
N GLN A 61 -6.11 -3.76 2.30
CA GLN A 61 -5.16 -3.21 1.34
C GLN A 61 -4.95 -4.15 0.14
N ALA A 62 -4.72 -5.45 0.40
CA ALA A 62 -4.57 -6.45 -0.66
C ALA A 62 -5.80 -6.54 -1.57
N LYS A 63 -7.01 -6.46 -0.98
CA LYS A 63 -8.26 -6.41 -1.75
C LYS A 63 -8.32 -5.19 -2.67
N VAL A 64 -7.96 -4.01 -2.16
CA VAL A 64 -7.92 -2.76 -2.95
C VAL A 64 -6.93 -2.88 -4.12
N VAL A 65 -5.72 -3.40 -3.87
CA VAL A 65 -4.72 -3.64 -4.93
C VAL A 65 -5.29 -4.52 -6.03
N ILE A 66 -5.76 -5.73 -5.67
CA ILE A 66 -6.25 -6.72 -6.64
C ILE A 66 -7.43 -6.18 -7.45
N GLN A 67 -8.41 -5.58 -6.78
CA GLN A 67 -9.62 -5.08 -7.44
C GLN A 67 -9.30 -3.95 -8.42
N THR A 68 -8.47 -2.99 -8.00
CA THR A 68 -8.15 -1.85 -8.86
C THR A 68 -7.27 -2.25 -10.03
N GLU A 69 -6.34 -3.17 -9.83
CA GLU A 69 -5.51 -3.74 -10.90
C GLU A 69 -6.33 -4.46 -11.96
N ILE A 70 -7.21 -5.37 -11.55
CA ILE A 70 -8.12 -6.06 -12.49
C ILE A 70 -8.93 -5.04 -13.29
N GLN A 71 -9.49 -4.03 -12.62
CA GLN A 71 -10.35 -3.05 -13.28
C GLN A 71 -9.62 -2.21 -14.32
N TYR A 72 -8.46 -1.61 -13.99
CA TYR A 72 -7.78 -0.77 -14.97
C TYR A 72 -7.16 -1.59 -16.10
N ARG A 73 -6.69 -2.82 -15.83
CA ARG A 73 -6.17 -3.72 -16.88
C ARG A 73 -7.26 -4.09 -17.88
N GLU A 74 -8.48 -4.36 -17.41
CA GLU A 74 -9.61 -4.65 -18.30
C GLU A 74 -9.97 -3.44 -19.17
N ARG A 75 -9.98 -2.22 -18.60
CA ARG A 75 -10.22 -1.00 -19.38
C ARG A 75 -9.13 -0.76 -20.43
N ILE A 76 -7.87 -1.00 -20.10
CA ILE A 76 -6.74 -0.94 -21.05
C ILE A 76 -6.96 -1.92 -22.20
N LYS A 77 -7.38 -3.16 -21.92
CA LYS A 77 -7.66 -4.16 -22.94
C LYS A 77 -8.76 -3.69 -23.91
N ILE A 78 -9.86 -3.17 -23.38
CA ILE A 78 -10.96 -2.62 -24.19
C ILE A 78 -10.47 -1.47 -25.08
N VAL A 79 -9.68 -0.54 -24.52
CA VAL A 79 -9.11 0.58 -25.29
C VAL A 79 -8.19 0.07 -26.40
N LYS A 80 -7.34 -0.92 -26.09
CA LYS A 80 -6.45 -1.53 -27.08
C LYS A 80 -7.23 -2.18 -28.21
N GLU A 81 -8.25 -2.97 -27.92
CA GLU A 81 -9.08 -3.64 -28.94
C GLU A 81 -9.77 -2.61 -29.86
N LYS A 82 -10.27 -1.50 -29.29
CA LYS A 82 -10.81 -0.37 -30.07
C LYS A 82 -9.74 0.28 -30.95
N GLY A 83 -8.56 0.55 -30.40
CA GLY A 83 -7.43 1.09 -31.15
C GLY A 83 -7.01 0.17 -32.30
N ASP A 84 -6.88 -1.13 -32.05
CA ASP A 84 -6.55 -2.15 -33.05
C ASP A 84 -7.59 -2.20 -34.18
N THR A 85 -8.85 -1.89 -33.87
CA THR A 85 -9.93 -1.78 -34.86
C THR A 85 -9.76 -0.53 -35.72
N ILE A 86 -9.58 0.64 -35.10
CA ILE A 86 -9.43 1.92 -35.81
C ILE A 86 -8.18 1.91 -36.70
N ILE A 87 -7.08 1.28 -36.26
CA ILE A 87 -5.86 1.12 -37.07
C ILE A 87 -6.15 0.39 -38.38
N LYS A 88 -7.00 -0.65 -38.36
CA LYS A 88 -7.40 -1.39 -39.58
C LYS A 88 -8.26 -0.56 -40.54
N GLU A 89 -8.86 0.52 -40.07
CA GLU A 89 -9.65 1.42 -40.91
C GLU A 89 -8.80 2.43 -41.68
N VAL A 90 -7.51 2.59 -41.33
CA VAL A 90 -6.60 3.52 -42.02
C VAL A 90 -6.63 3.38 -43.56
N PRO A 91 -6.49 2.18 -44.17
CA PRO A 91 -6.53 2.06 -45.64
C PRO A 91 -7.91 2.34 -46.26
N ILE A 92 -8.98 2.39 -45.46
CA ILE A 92 -10.33 2.77 -45.92
C ILE A 92 -10.40 4.29 -46.13
N TYR A 93 -9.76 5.05 -45.23
CA TYR A 93 -9.76 6.52 -45.26
C TYR A 93 -8.56 7.14 -45.98
N VAL A 94 -7.42 6.44 -46.02
CA VAL A 94 -6.20 6.85 -46.72
C VAL A 94 -5.87 5.78 -47.74
N THR A 95 -6.32 5.99 -48.96
CA THR A 95 -6.21 4.99 -50.03
C THR A 95 -4.81 5.00 -50.66
N GLN A 96 -4.52 3.98 -51.46
CA GLN A 96 -3.27 3.97 -52.25
C GLN A 96 -3.22 5.13 -53.27
N ALA A 97 -4.36 5.57 -53.79
CA ALA A 97 -4.41 6.74 -54.67
C ALA A 97 -3.99 8.02 -53.92
N ASP A 98 -4.42 8.16 -52.66
CA ASP A 98 -4.01 9.27 -51.80
C ASP A 98 -2.51 9.23 -51.52
N ASN A 99 -1.94 8.06 -51.22
CA ASN A 99 -0.49 7.90 -51.05
C ASN A 99 0.32 8.30 -52.28
N ASN A 100 -0.23 8.10 -53.48
CA ASN A 100 0.45 8.48 -54.72
C ASN A 100 0.31 9.98 -55.03
N HIS A 101 -0.75 10.61 -54.53
CA HIS A 101 -1.08 12.01 -54.82
C HIS A 101 -0.52 12.99 -53.79
N PHE A 102 -0.54 12.60 -52.51
CA PHE A 102 -0.12 13.41 -51.39
C PHE A 102 1.18 12.88 -50.79
N GLY A 103 2.02 13.79 -50.31
CA GLY A 103 3.28 13.46 -49.65
C GLY A 103 3.70 14.52 -48.65
N VAL A 104 4.64 14.16 -47.79
CA VAL A 104 5.29 15.08 -46.84
C VAL A 104 6.75 15.30 -47.23
N ASN A 105 7.34 16.40 -46.74
CA ASN A 105 8.74 16.71 -46.98
C ASN A 105 9.65 16.14 -45.88
N VAL A 106 10.95 16.00 -46.16
CA VAL A 106 11.94 15.49 -45.19
C VAL A 106 11.92 16.29 -43.89
N GLY A 107 11.73 17.61 -43.96
CA GLY A 107 11.65 18.47 -42.78
C GLY A 107 10.48 18.14 -41.85
N PHE A 108 9.33 17.74 -42.40
CA PHE A 108 8.17 17.27 -41.61
C PHE A 108 8.56 16.04 -40.80
N VAL A 109 9.14 15.03 -41.45
CA VAL A 109 9.54 13.78 -40.79
C VAL A 109 10.61 14.03 -39.72
N ARG A 110 11.59 14.91 -40.01
CA ARG A 110 12.64 15.26 -39.05
C ARG A 110 12.07 15.95 -37.81
N HIS A 111 11.15 16.90 -37.98
CA HIS A 111 10.45 17.53 -36.86
C HIS A 111 9.57 16.53 -36.11
N TYR A 112 8.82 15.68 -36.80
CA TYR A 112 7.98 14.67 -36.17
C TYR A 112 8.81 13.76 -35.26
N ASN A 113 9.90 13.20 -35.78
CA ASN A 113 10.79 12.33 -35.00
C ASN A 113 11.44 13.06 -33.80
N ALA A 114 11.83 14.32 -33.97
CA ALA A 114 12.34 15.17 -32.90
C ALA A 114 11.34 15.32 -31.74
N ALA A 115 10.05 15.48 -32.06
CA ALA A 115 9.00 15.53 -31.04
C ALA A 115 8.88 14.23 -30.23
N PHE A 116 9.09 13.07 -30.87
CA PHE A 116 9.06 11.77 -30.18
C PHE A 116 10.36 11.43 -29.45
N SER A 117 11.51 11.95 -29.89
CA SER A 117 12.78 11.78 -29.18
C SER A 117 12.93 12.74 -27.99
N GLY A 118 12.15 13.82 -27.94
CA GLY A 118 12.30 14.88 -26.95
C GLY A 118 13.51 15.77 -27.19
N GLU A 119 14.10 15.71 -28.39
CA GLU A 119 15.32 16.45 -28.74
C GLU A 119 15.04 17.38 -29.93
N PRO A 120 15.59 18.60 -29.97
CA PRO A 120 15.36 19.51 -31.09
C PRO A 120 15.82 18.93 -32.43
N ALA A 121 15.05 19.17 -33.50
CA ALA A 121 15.36 18.71 -34.86
C ALA A 121 16.61 19.36 -35.50
N GLY A 122 17.31 20.22 -34.77
CA GLY A 122 18.42 21.03 -35.26
C GLY A 122 18.02 22.12 -36.27
N PRO A 123 19.01 22.90 -36.78
CA PRO A 123 18.77 23.96 -37.76
C PRO A 123 18.14 23.45 -39.05
N THR A 124 17.30 24.25 -39.69
CA THR A 124 16.71 23.92 -41.00
C THR A 124 17.80 23.80 -42.07
N ALA A 125 17.62 22.87 -43.01
CA ALA A 125 18.54 22.63 -44.11
C ALA A 125 17.80 22.59 -45.45
N GLY A 126 18.50 22.90 -46.55
CA GLY A 126 17.88 22.92 -47.89
C GLY A 126 17.24 21.59 -48.30
N PHE A 127 17.80 20.46 -47.84
CA PHE A 127 17.25 19.13 -48.12
C PHE A 127 15.89 18.88 -47.45
N ASP A 128 15.49 19.68 -46.44
CA ASP A 128 14.20 19.55 -45.78
C ASP A 128 13.03 19.74 -46.73
N ARG A 129 13.23 20.44 -47.85
CA ARG A 129 12.20 20.68 -48.87
C ARG A 129 12.02 19.50 -49.83
N ARG A 130 12.88 18.48 -49.77
CA ARG A 130 12.75 17.29 -50.63
C ARG A 130 11.57 16.42 -50.19
N PRO A 131 10.94 15.65 -51.10
CA PRO A 131 9.95 14.65 -50.74
C PRO A 131 10.55 13.61 -49.77
N ALA A 132 9.80 13.22 -48.75
CA ALA A 132 10.12 12.08 -47.91
C ALA A 132 9.59 10.78 -48.53
N SER A 133 10.19 9.64 -48.18
CA SER A 133 9.72 8.32 -48.61
C SER A 133 8.59 7.74 -47.74
N VAL A 134 8.21 8.45 -46.66
CA VAL A 134 7.15 8.04 -45.74
C VAL A 134 5.80 8.38 -46.34
N SER A 135 4.92 7.39 -46.46
CA SER A 135 3.57 7.59 -47.01
C SER A 135 2.64 8.28 -46.01
N ILE A 136 1.61 8.97 -46.49
CA ILE A 136 0.62 9.57 -45.59
C ILE A 136 -0.21 8.51 -44.85
N ALA A 137 -0.40 7.32 -45.42
CA ALA A 137 -1.01 6.18 -44.73
C ALA A 137 -0.17 5.70 -43.54
N GLU A 138 1.16 5.60 -43.70
CA GLU A 138 2.08 5.22 -42.62
C GLU A 138 2.05 6.24 -41.47
N ILE A 139 1.96 7.53 -41.79
CA ILE A 139 1.82 8.60 -40.79
C ILE A 139 0.48 8.46 -40.06
N ALA A 140 -0.62 8.22 -40.79
CA ALA A 140 -1.94 8.04 -40.21
C ALA A 140 -2.02 6.80 -39.30
N GLU A 141 -1.42 5.68 -39.72
CA GLU A 141 -1.33 4.46 -38.94
C GLU A 141 -0.53 4.68 -37.64
N THR A 142 0.66 5.26 -37.76
CA THR A 142 1.53 5.58 -36.62
C THR A 142 0.83 6.51 -35.63
N ASN A 143 0.17 7.56 -36.11
CA ASN A 143 -0.52 8.52 -35.24
C ASN A 143 -1.74 7.89 -34.56
N THR A 144 -2.48 7.02 -35.26
CA THR A 144 -3.61 6.25 -34.69
C THR A 144 -3.12 5.28 -33.62
N PHE A 145 -2.02 4.58 -33.86
CA PHE A 145 -1.38 3.73 -32.88
C PHE A 145 -0.94 4.52 -31.64
N ASN A 146 -0.27 5.66 -31.84
CA ASN A 146 0.16 6.52 -30.73
C ASN A 146 -1.03 7.04 -29.91
N ALA A 147 -2.12 7.45 -30.56
CA ALA A 147 -3.35 7.84 -29.88
C ALA A 147 -3.92 6.69 -29.03
N SER A 148 -3.95 5.46 -29.57
CA SER A 148 -4.36 4.26 -28.82
C SER A 148 -3.51 4.04 -27.57
N VAL A 149 -2.19 4.16 -27.67
CA VAL A 149 -1.28 4.05 -26.52
C VAL A 149 -1.56 5.15 -25.49
N CYS A 150 -1.77 6.39 -25.91
CA CYS A 150 -2.13 7.49 -25.00
C CYS A 150 -3.43 7.20 -24.23
N TRP A 151 -4.45 6.63 -24.88
CA TRP A 151 -5.68 6.23 -24.21
C TRP A 151 -5.44 5.11 -23.18
N GLN A 152 -4.56 4.15 -23.49
CA GLN A 152 -4.18 3.09 -22.54
C GLN A 152 -3.47 3.67 -21.30
N TRP A 153 -2.52 4.60 -21.50
CA TRP A 153 -1.86 5.29 -20.40
C TRP A 153 -2.84 6.11 -19.54
N ARG A 154 -3.84 6.74 -20.16
CA ARG A 154 -4.90 7.43 -19.43
C ARG A 154 -5.67 6.48 -18.51
N GLU A 155 -6.06 5.30 -19.00
CA GLU A 155 -6.78 4.31 -18.20
C GLU A 155 -5.94 3.78 -17.03
N GLN A 156 -4.63 3.57 -17.26
CA GLN A 156 -3.70 3.22 -16.19
C GLN A 156 -3.59 4.32 -15.14
N ALA A 157 -3.41 5.58 -15.54
CA ALA A 157 -3.30 6.71 -14.63
C ALA A 157 -4.57 6.92 -13.79
N LEU A 158 -5.76 6.78 -14.41
CA LEU A 158 -7.04 6.81 -13.70
C LEU A 158 -7.19 5.64 -12.72
N GLY A 159 -6.72 4.46 -13.11
CA GLY A 159 -6.65 3.27 -12.26
C GLY A 159 -5.80 3.50 -11.01
N LEU A 160 -4.56 3.97 -11.20
CA LEU A 160 -3.64 4.27 -10.10
C LEU A 160 -4.16 5.38 -9.17
N LYS A 161 -4.78 6.42 -9.72
CA LYS A 161 -5.44 7.47 -8.93
C LYS A 161 -6.57 6.91 -8.06
N THR A 162 -7.37 5.99 -8.60
CA THR A 162 -8.45 5.32 -7.86
C THR A 162 -7.89 4.41 -6.78
N PHE A 163 -6.88 3.61 -7.11
CA PHE A 163 -6.13 2.78 -6.17
C PHE A 163 -5.62 3.58 -4.97
N TYR A 164 -4.91 4.68 -5.23
CA TYR A 164 -4.35 5.51 -4.18
C TYR A 164 -5.42 6.08 -3.23
N ARG A 165 -6.54 6.55 -3.78
CA ARG A 165 -7.67 7.06 -2.98
C ARG A 165 -8.28 5.98 -2.09
N GLN A 166 -8.50 4.78 -2.63
CA GLN A 166 -9.06 3.66 -1.86
C GLN A 166 -8.09 3.18 -0.77
N LEU A 167 -6.79 3.20 -1.05
CA LEU A 167 -5.76 2.84 -0.07
C LEU A 167 -5.76 3.84 1.10
N GLN A 168 -5.83 5.14 0.83
CA GLN A 168 -5.94 6.17 1.86
C GLN A 168 -7.20 5.99 2.72
N GLN A 169 -8.34 5.71 2.11
CA GLN A 169 -9.60 5.47 2.84
C GLN A 169 -9.51 4.25 3.76
N ALA A 170 -8.90 3.15 3.30
CA ALA A 170 -8.70 1.96 4.12
C ALA A 170 -7.80 2.25 5.33
N GLN A 171 -6.76 3.07 5.16
CA GLN A 171 -5.88 3.49 6.25
C GLN A 171 -6.59 4.39 7.26
N GLN A 172 -7.37 5.38 6.78
CA GLN A 172 -8.13 6.29 7.64
C GLN A 172 -9.20 5.55 8.46
N ALA A 173 -9.92 4.61 7.84
CA ALA A 173 -10.92 3.80 8.53
C ALA A 173 -10.31 3.01 9.69
N GLN A 174 -9.11 2.46 9.48
CA GLN A 174 -8.36 1.74 10.51
C GLN A 174 -7.89 2.67 11.65
N GLN A 175 -7.37 3.85 11.32
CA GLN A 175 -6.96 4.84 12.33
C GLN A 175 -8.14 5.27 13.20
N ALA A 176 -9.31 5.50 12.59
CA ALA A 176 -10.54 5.81 13.32
C ALA A 176 -10.95 4.67 14.27
N GLN A 177 -10.89 3.42 13.82
CA GLN A 177 -11.18 2.25 14.68
C GLN A 177 -10.19 2.09 15.84
N GLN A 178 -8.90 2.41 15.63
CA GLN A 178 -7.90 2.39 16.70
C GLN A 178 -8.12 3.51 17.73
N SER A 179 -8.52 4.70 17.29
CA SER A 179 -8.80 5.84 18.20
C SER A 179 -9.98 5.57 19.14
N HIS A 180 -11.10 5.06 18.63
CA HIS A 180 -12.26 4.68 19.45
C HIS A 180 -11.94 3.57 20.47
N HIS A 181 -11.07 2.62 20.11
CA HIS A 181 -10.67 1.55 21.02
C HIS A 181 -9.72 2.05 22.12
N SER A 182 -8.89 3.05 21.83
CA SER A 182 -7.98 3.67 22.80
C SER A 182 -8.69 4.52 23.86
N GLU A 183 -9.75 5.24 23.49
CA GLU A 183 -10.57 6.01 24.44
C GLU A 183 -11.37 5.09 25.39
N GLY A 184 -11.94 4.00 24.86
CA GLY A 184 -12.68 3.01 25.66
C GLY A 184 -11.79 2.23 26.64
N THR A 185 -10.54 1.94 26.27
CA THR A 185 -9.58 1.27 27.17
C THR A 185 -9.01 2.20 28.23
N ALA A 186 -8.80 3.49 27.92
CA ALA A 186 -8.41 4.50 28.90
C ALA A 186 -9.49 4.72 29.98
N PHE A 187 -10.77 4.77 29.59
CA PHE A 187 -11.89 4.83 30.53
C PHE A 187 -11.96 3.62 31.46
N HIS A 188 -11.68 2.42 30.95
CA HIS A 188 -11.73 1.19 31.73
C HIS A 188 -10.55 1.04 32.72
N PHE A 189 -9.38 1.57 32.38
CA PHE A 189 -8.23 1.64 33.30
C PHE A 189 -8.39 2.72 34.37
N GLY A 190 -9.02 3.86 34.05
CA GLY A 190 -9.25 4.95 35.00
C GLY A 190 -10.19 4.61 36.17
N GLN A 191 -11.15 3.70 35.95
CA GLN A 191 -12.10 3.27 37.00
C GLN A 191 -11.52 2.28 38.02
N LEU A 192 -10.31 1.74 37.79
CA LEU A 192 -9.67 0.78 38.71
C LEU A 192 -8.74 1.43 39.75
N ASN A 193 -8.65 2.77 39.78
CA ASN A 193 -7.68 3.52 40.60
C ASN A 193 -8.25 4.30 41.79
N TYR A 194 -9.53 4.15 42.15
CA TYR A 194 -10.06 4.71 43.41
C TYR A 194 -10.89 3.67 44.17
N PRO A 195 -10.33 3.07 45.22
CA PRO A 195 -11.13 2.62 46.35
C PRO A 195 -11.39 3.81 47.30
N ASP A 196 -12.64 3.96 47.71
CA ASP A 196 -13.02 4.66 48.95
C ASP A 196 -12.43 3.93 50.18
#